data_AF-A0A962PST8-F1
#
_entry.id   AF-A0A962PST8-F1
#
_cell.length_a   1.000
_cell.length_b   1.000
_cell.length_c   1.000
_cell.angle_alpha   90.00
_cell.angle_beta   90.00
_cell.angle_gamma   90.00
#
_symmetry.space_group_name_H-M   'P 1'
#
loop_
_entity.id
_entity.type
_entity.pdbx_description
1 polymer ?
#
loop_
_entity_poly.entity_id
_entity_poly.type
_entity_poly.pdbx_seq_one_letter_code
_entity_poly.pdbx_strand_id
1 'polypeptide(L)' 'MTDHKALQEQSDRFEKIAEELNVAADHARITAKHYRNAEVARAGAHAFALQGHVSNARELFHASARLHASKARTEGAPDT' A
#
# COMPACT_ATOMS: atom_id res chain seq x y z
N MET A 1 -2.08 -29.40 3.24
CA MET A 1 -3.38 -28.69 3.15
C MET A 1 -3.07 -27.23 2.95
N THR A 2 -3.53 -26.61 1.87
CA THR A 2 -3.33 -25.16 1.65
C THR A 2 -4.11 -24.38 2.71
N ASP A 3 -3.44 -23.49 3.42
CA ASP A 3 -4.10 -22.63 4.40
C ASP A 3 -4.89 -21.54 3.67
N HIS A 4 -6.16 -21.83 3.40
CA HIS A 4 -7.10 -20.93 2.73
C HIS A 4 -7.24 -19.58 3.45
N LYS A 5 -7.11 -19.56 4.78
CA LYS A 5 -7.18 -18.32 5.55
C LYS A 5 -5.99 -17.42 5.23
N ALA A 6 -4.78 -17.98 5.21
CA ALA A 6 -3.58 -17.21 4.89
C ALA A 6 -3.55 -16.70 3.43
N LEU A 7 -4.19 -17.41 2.49
CA LEU A 7 -4.37 -16.93 1.11
C LEU A 7 -5.37 -15.78 1.04
N GLN A 8 -6.49 -15.88 1.77
CA GLN A 8 -7.48 -14.80 1.84
C GLN A 8 -6.88 -13.53 2.45
N GLU A 9 -6.16 -13.64 3.58
CA GLU A 9 -5.50 -12.50 4.21
C GLU A 9 -4.50 -11.79 3.28
N GLN A 10 -3.85 -12.55 2.41
CA GLN A 10 -2.95 -12.00 1.40
C GLN A 10 -3.72 -11.30 0.27
N SER A 11 -4.82 -11.88 -0.19
CA SER A 11 -5.72 -11.26 -1.18
C SER A 11 -6.25 -9.91 -0.67
N ASP A 12 -6.83 -9.90 0.53
CA ASP A 12 -7.39 -8.70 1.17
C ASP A 12 -6.33 -7.59 1.30
N ARG A 13 -5.07 -7.97 1.52
CA ARG A 13 -3.96 -7.01 1.61
C ARG A 13 -3.66 -6.34 0.27
N PHE A 14 -3.72 -7.08 -0.83
CA PHE A 14 -3.51 -6.51 -2.17
C PHE A 14 -4.70 -5.65 -2.62
N GLU A 15 -5.92 -6.01 -2.22
CA GLU A 15 -7.09 -5.14 -2.42
C GLU A 15 -6.89 -3.80 -1.68
N LYS A 16 -6.49 -3.83 -0.41
CA LYS A 16 -6.17 -2.61 0.36
C LYS A 16 -5.04 -1.79 -0.24
N ILE A 17 -4.00 -2.44 -0.79
CA ILE A 17 -2.94 -1.74 -1.52
C ILE A 17 -3.52 -0.99 -2.72
N ALA A 18 -4.38 -1.64 -3.51
CA ALA A 18 -5.01 -1.02 -4.66
C ALA A 18 -5.90 0.17 -4.26
N GLU A 19 -6.67 0.04 -3.18
CA GLU A 19 -7.48 1.11 -2.61
C GLU A 19 -6.62 2.33 -2.22
N GLU A 20 -5.56 2.12 -1.44
CA GLU A 20 -4.64 3.20 -1.03
C GLU A 20 -4.00 3.91 -2.23
N LEU A 21 -3.58 3.14 -3.25
CA LEU A 21 -2.96 3.71 -4.45
C LEU A 21 -3.97 4.46 -5.34
N ASN A 22 -5.23 4.02 -5.40
CA ASN A 22 -6.28 4.72 -6.12
C ASN A 22 -6.58 6.08 -5.46
N VAL A 23 -6.73 6.11 -4.13
CA VAL A 23 -6.94 7.36 -3.37
C VAL A 23 -5.73 8.29 -3.49
N ALA A 24 -4.51 7.74 -3.43
CA ALA A 24 -3.28 8.48 -3.71
C ALA A 24 -3.32 9.14 -5.10
N ALA A 25 -3.69 8.39 -6.15
CA ALA A 25 -3.79 8.93 -7.50
C ALA A 25 -4.81 10.07 -7.61
N ASP A 26 -5.95 9.97 -6.90
CA ASP A 26 -6.94 11.05 -6.86
C ASP A 26 -6.40 12.30 -6.16
N HIS A 27 -5.69 12.14 -5.04
CA HIS A 27 -5.02 13.26 -4.39
C HIS A 27 -3.95 13.91 -5.27
N ALA A 28 -3.20 13.15 -6.07
CA ALA A 28 -2.26 13.71 -7.03
C ALA A 28 -2.98 14.58 -8.10
N ARG A 29 -4.10 14.09 -8.65
CA ARG A 29 -4.91 14.85 -9.63
C ARG A 29 -5.49 16.13 -9.03
N ILE A 30 -6.02 16.06 -7.81
CA ILE A 30 -6.58 17.22 -7.09
C ILE A 30 -5.48 18.23 -6.74
N THR A 31 -4.33 17.77 -6.25
CA THR A 31 -3.15 18.62 -5.98
C THR A 31 -2.75 19.39 -7.24
N ALA A 32 -2.63 18.71 -8.38
CA ALA A 32 -2.30 19.35 -9.65
C ALA A 32 -3.37 20.37 -10.09
N LYS A 33 -4.66 20.08 -9.86
CA LYS A 33 -5.76 21.03 -10.11
C LYS A 33 -5.60 22.30 -9.27
N HIS A 34 -5.34 22.17 -7.97
CA HIS A 34 -5.17 23.31 -7.08
C HIS A 34 -3.94 24.15 -7.43
N TYR A 35 -2.82 23.52 -7.79
CA TYR A 35 -1.65 24.27 -8.28
C TYR A 35 -1.94 25.05 -9.56
N ARG A 36 -2.66 24.47 -10.53
CA ARG A 36 -3.08 25.19 -11.75
C ARG A 36 -3.97 26.40 -11.45
N ASN A 37 -4.73 26.36 -10.36
CA ASN A 37 -5.58 27.44 -9.89
C ASN A 37 -4.88 28.41 -8.92
N ALA A 38 -3.56 28.26 -8.71
CA ALA A 38 -2.79 29.01 -7.71
C ALA A 38 -3.29 28.88 -6.25
N GLU A 39 -4.02 27.80 -5.92
CA GLU A 39 -4.54 27.51 -4.58
C GLU A 39 -3.49 26.77 -3.71
N VAL A 40 -2.37 27.42 -3.39
CA VAL A 40 -1.17 26.78 -2.82
C VAL A 40 -1.44 26.03 -1.51
N ALA A 41 -2.17 26.63 -0.56
CA ALA A 41 -2.45 25.98 0.73
C ALA A 41 -3.28 24.69 0.57
N ARG A 42 -4.27 24.70 -0.33
CA ARG A 42 -5.08 23.51 -0.64
C ARG A 42 -4.28 22.45 -1.36
N ALA A 43 -3.44 22.86 -2.31
CA ALA A 43 -2.53 21.95 -2.99
C ALA A 43 -1.59 21.24 -2.00
N GLY A 44 -1.02 21.98 -1.03
CA GLY A 44 -0.17 21.41 0.02
C GLY A 44 -0.88 20.37 0.88
N ALA A 45 -2.11 20.66 1.31
CA ALA A 45 -2.90 19.70 2.10
C ALA A 45 -3.13 18.37 1.36
N HIS A 46 -3.50 18.43 0.08
CA HIS A 46 -3.67 17.22 -0.74
C HIS A 46 -2.35 16.52 -1.07
N ALA A 47 -1.23 17.26 -1.19
CA ALA A 47 0.08 16.67 -1.38
C ALA A 47 0.53 15.85 -0.16
N PHE A 48 0.27 16.33 1.06
CA PHE A 48 0.54 15.57 2.29
C PHE A 48 -0.39 14.35 2.42
N ALA A 49 -1.67 14.47 2.06
CA ALA A 49 -2.58 13.32 2.01
C ALA A 49 -2.09 12.26 1.02
N LEU A 50 -1.70 12.65 -0.20
CA LEU A 50 -1.07 11.79 -1.19
C LEU A 50 0.13 11.03 -0.60
N GLN A 51 1.04 11.72 0.08
CA GLN A 51 2.20 11.09 0.72
C GLN A 51 1.76 10.04 1.76
N GLY A 52 0.75 10.36 2.58
CA GLY A 52 0.21 9.45 3.59
C GLY A 52 -0.28 8.14 2.96
N HIS A 53 -1.12 8.21 1.93
CA HIS A 53 -1.63 7.03 1.23
C HIS A 53 -0.52 6.20 0.56
N VAL A 54 0.48 6.85 -0.04
CA VAL A 54 1.66 6.13 -0.58
C VAL A 54 2.44 5.42 0.53
N SER A 55 2.59 6.05 1.70
CA SER A 55 3.25 5.42 2.85
C SER A 55 2.48 4.20 3.34
N ASN A 56 1.16 4.30 3.49
CA ASN A 56 0.29 3.19 3.88
C ASN A 56 0.40 2.01 2.90
N ALA A 57 0.30 2.27 1.60
CA ALA A 57 0.47 1.25 0.58
C ALA A 57 1.85 0.56 0.69
N ARG A 58 2.92 1.33 0.94
CA ARG A 58 4.27 0.80 1.14
C ARG A 58 4.36 -0.10 2.38
N GLU A 59 3.72 0.27 3.48
CA GLU A 59 3.66 -0.55 4.69
C GLU A 59 2.95 -1.88 4.46
N LEU A 60 1.84 -1.87 3.71
CA LEU A 60 1.13 -3.09 3.31
C LEU A 60 2.01 -3.98 2.42
N PHE A 61 2.74 -3.40 1.46
CA PHE A 61 3.73 -4.14 0.67
C PHE A 61 4.81 -4.78 1.55
N HIS A 62 5.36 -4.04 2.51
CA HIS A 62 6.37 -4.58 3.43
C HIS A 62 5.80 -5.70 4.30
N ALA A 63 4.57 -5.55 4.78
CA ALA A 63 3.92 -6.60 5.54
C ALA A 63 3.73 -7.87 4.71
N SER A 64 3.30 -7.72 3.44
CA SER A 64 3.17 -8.82 2.47
C SER A 64 4.50 -9.53 2.22
N ALA A 65 5.57 -8.76 2.00
CA ALA A 65 6.92 -9.29 1.80
C ALA A 65 7.45 -10.04 3.04
N ARG A 66 7.19 -9.52 4.25
CA ARG A 66 7.58 -10.20 5.51
C ARG A 66 6.90 -11.56 5.66
N LEU A 67 5.60 -11.64 5.35
CA LEU A 67 4.84 -12.89 5.39
C LEU A 67 5.37 -13.89 4.37
N HIS A 68 5.69 -13.44 3.16
CA HIS A 68 6.31 -14.29 2.14
C HIS A 68 7.67 -14.82 2.61
N ALA A 69 8.54 -13.95 3.12
CA ALA A 69 9.86 -14.32 3.62
C ALA A 69 9.79 -15.27 4.83
N SER A 70 8.81 -15.13 5.72
CA SER A 70 8.64 -16.07 6.83
C SER A 70 8.25 -17.46 6.35
N LYS A 71 7.37 -17.58 5.35
CA LYS A 71 6.99 -18.88 4.77
C LYS A 71 8.13 -19.55 4.00
N ALA A 72 8.85 -18.78 3.18
CA ALA A 72 9.97 -19.30 2.39
C ALA A 72 11.11 -19.86 3.27
N ARG A 73 11.37 -19.25 4.43
CA ARG A 73 12.36 -19.77 5.39
C ARG A 73 11.93 -21.09 6.03
N THR A 74 10.64 -21.29 6.28
CA THR A 74 10.11 -22.52 6.88
C THR A 74 10.09 -23.68 5.87
N GLU A 75 9.91 -23.40 4.57
CA GLU A 75 9.92 -24.42 3.52
C GLU A 75 11.33 -24.84 3.07
N GLY A 76 12.35 -24.04 3.39
CA GLY A 76 13.75 -24.26 2.97
C GLY A 76 14.73 -24.67 4.06
N ALA A 77 14.29 -24.89 5.30
CA ALA A 77 15.16 -25.38 6.38
C ALA A 77 15.19 -26.92 6.37
N PRO A 78 16.32 -27.58 6.02
CA PRO A 78 16.49 -28.97 6.41
C PRO A 78 16.56 -29.03 7.94
N ASP A 79 15.85 -29.99 8.54
CA ASP A 79 15.99 -30.36 9.95
C ASP A 79 17.49 -30.49 10.29
N THR A 80 17.99 -29.59 11.14
CA THR A 80 19.28 -29.73 11.83
C THR A 80 19.04 -29.60 13.32
#